data_AF-A6EDZ1-F1
#
_entry.id   AF-A6EDZ1-F1
#
_cell.length_a   1.000
_cell.length_b   1.000
_cell.length_c   1.000
_cell.angle_alpha   90.00
_cell.angle_beta   90.00
_cell.angle_gamma   90.00
#
_symmetry.space_group_name_H-M   'P 1'
#
loop_
_entity.id
_entity.type
_entity.pdbx_description
1 polymer ?
#
loop_
_entity_poly.entity_id
_entity_poly.type
_entity_poly.pdbx_seq_one_letter_code
_entity_poly.pdbx_strand_id
1 'polypeptide(L)'
;MLENKDFEKQLYVNIQLELRELIGKLSFDELMENKERISGSVLTAAKDAVAMLGVQLIGCGVKDIILPGDIREIMNQVLVAEKRAQANLITRREETASTRSLLNTAKLMEDNAMLYKLKEMEYVEKITEKINTISLSGNGQIMEQLKQLFVK
;
A
#
# COMPACT_ATOMS: atom_id res chain seq x y z
N MET A 1 29.67 5.29 -53.77
CA MET A 1 29.05 5.64 -52.48
C MET A 1 28.00 4.58 -52.17
N LEU A 2 28.40 3.55 -51.45
CA LEU A 2 27.56 2.37 -51.14
C LEU A 2 27.92 1.85 -49.74
N GLU A 3 28.42 2.73 -48.86
CA GLU A 3 28.93 2.35 -47.54
C GLU A 3 27.82 1.93 -46.57
N ASN A 4 26.56 2.19 -46.88
CA ASN A 4 25.45 1.89 -45.98
C ASN A 4 24.33 1.05 -46.64
N LYS A 5 24.72 -0.04 -47.31
CA LYS A 5 23.80 -0.87 -48.12
C LYS A 5 22.77 -1.68 -47.30
N ASP A 6 22.77 -1.57 -45.97
CA ASP A 6 21.84 -2.25 -45.05
C ASP A 6 21.70 -1.46 -43.73
N PHE A 7 21.54 -0.13 -43.82
CA PHE A 7 21.51 0.75 -42.64
C PHE A 7 20.43 0.35 -41.61
N GLU A 8 19.29 -0.17 -42.06
CA GLU A 8 18.21 -0.64 -41.19
C GLU A 8 18.64 -1.83 -40.33
N LYS A 9 19.39 -2.78 -40.90
CA LYS A 9 19.91 -3.93 -40.15
C LYS A 9 21.01 -3.51 -39.18
N GLN A 10 21.90 -2.62 -39.62
CA GLN A 10 22.96 -2.09 -38.76
C GLN A 10 22.37 -1.29 -37.59
N LEU A 11 21.35 -0.47 -37.86
CA LEU A 11 20.60 0.25 -36.85
C LEU A 11 19.92 -0.70 -35.85
N TYR A 12 19.27 -1.76 -36.34
CA TYR A 12 18.63 -2.77 -35.51
C TYR A 12 19.62 -3.45 -34.57
N VAL A 13 20.76 -3.91 -35.10
CA VAL A 13 21.80 -4.57 -34.29
C VAL A 13 22.42 -3.62 -33.28
N ASN A 14 22.73 -2.39 -33.67
CA ASN A 14 23.30 -1.39 -32.76
C ASN A 14 22.36 -1.08 -31.59
N ILE A 15 21.08 -0.81 -31.88
CA ILE A 15 20.08 -0.57 -30.83
C ILE A 15 19.93 -1.80 -29.93
N GLN A 16 19.96 -3.01 -30.48
CA GLN A 16 19.85 -4.24 -29.70
C GLN A 16 21.04 -4.46 -28.75
N LEU A 17 22.26 -4.13 -29.19
CA LEU A 17 23.46 -4.24 -28.36
C LEU A 17 23.45 -3.21 -27.23
N GLU A 18 23.11 -1.96 -27.53
CA GLU A 18 22.97 -0.89 -26.52
C GLU A 18 21.90 -1.21 -25.48
N LEU A 19 20.73 -1.69 -25.92
CA LEU A 19 19.67 -2.16 -25.02
C LEU A 19 20.14 -3.31 -24.13
N ARG A 20 20.88 -4.27 -24.70
CA ARG A 20 21.39 -5.42 -23.93
C ARG A 20 22.39 -4.98 -22.87
N GLU A 21 23.31 -4.07 -23.21
CA GLU A 21 24.29 -3.56 -22.25
C GLU A 21 23.61 -2.78 -21.11
N LEU A 22 22.63 -1.93 -21.43
CA LEU A 22 21.88 -1.18 -20.43
C LEU A 22 21.05 -2.08 -19.52
N ILE A 23 20.31 -3.04 -20.08
CA ILE A 23 19.51 -3.98 -19.30
C ILE A 23 20.41 -4.88 -18.43
N GLY A 24 21.59 -5.27 -18.92
CA GLY A 24 22.53 -6.11 -18.18
C GLY A 24 23.15 -5.43 -16.96
N LYS A 25 23.10 -4.10 -16.86
CA LYS A 25 23.60 -3.33 -15.69
C LYS A 25 22.52 -3.07 -14.64
N LEU A 26 21.25 -3.30 -14.97
CA LEU A 26 20.11 -3.03 -14.10
C LEU A 26 19.67 -4.31 -13.40
N SER A 27 19.31 -4.17 -12.14
CA SER A 27 18.58 -5.21 -11.43
C SER A 27 17.16 -5.34 -11.99
N PHE A 28 16.54 -6.50 -11.76
CA PHE A 28 15.20 -6.74 -12.26
C PHE A 28 14.17 -5.73 -11.72
N ASP A 29 14.26 -5.37 -10.44
CA ASP A 29 13.33 -4.42 -9.81
C ASP A 29 13.46 -3.03 -10.45
N GLU A 30 14.69 -2.60 -10.72
CA GLU A 30 14.94 -1.34 -11.42
C GLU A 30 14.36 -1.32 -12.84
N LEU A 31 14.36 -2.46 -13.54
CA LEU A 31 13.75 -2.59 -14.86
C LEU A 31 12.22 -2.42 -14.82
N MET A 32 11.57 -2.93 -13.77
CA MET A 32 10.13 -2.78 -13.58
C MET A 32 9.74 -1.34 -13.21
N GLU A 33 10.51 -0.67 -12.36
CA GLU A 33 10.20 0.69 -11.90
C GLU A 33 10.51 1.77 -12.96
N ASN A 34 11.54 1.58 -13.79
CA ASN A 34 12.14 2.65 -14.60
C ASN A 34 12.00 2.50 -16.11
N LYS A 35 10.89 1.94 -16.60
CA LYS A 35 10.66 1.69 -18.04
C LYS A 35 10.83 2.93 -18.94
N GLU A 36 10.41 4.11 -18.47
CA GLU A 36 10.59 5.37 -19.19
C GLU A 36 12.05 5.86 -19.20
N ARG A 37 12.78 5.70 -18.08
CA ARG A 37 14.19 6.11 -17.99
C ARG A 37 15.09 5.25 -18.85
N ILE A 38 14.78 3.96 -19.00
CA ILE A 38 15.48 3.05 -19.91
C ILE A 38 15.40 3.60 -21.34
N SER A 39 14.21 4.03 -21.76
CA SER A 39 13.98 4.56 -23.10
C SER A 39 14.82 5.81 -23.41
N GLY A 40 14.91 6.74 -22.44
CA GLY A 40 15.77 7.92 -22.56
C GLY A 40 17.26 7.58 -22.57
N SER A 41 17.68 6.62 -21.74
CA SER A 41 19.08 6.19 -21.63
C SER A 41 19.57 5.51 -22.91
N VAL A 42 18.73 4.65 -23.51
CA VAL A 42 19.01 4.00 -24.80
C VAL A 42 19.12 5.04 -25.92
N LEU A 43 18.24 6.05 -25.93
CA LEU A 43 18.26 7.11 -26.93
C LEU A 43 19.58 7.90 -26.89
N THR A 44 20.08 8.23 -25.70
CA THR A 44 21.35 8.92 -25.53
C THR A 44 22.53 8.05 -25.94
N ALA A 45 22.56 6.79 -25.50
CA ALA A 45 23.65 5.87 -25.81
C ALA A 45 23.75 5.55 -27.31
N ALA A 46 22.62 5.31 -27.98
CA ALA A 46 22.61 4.95 -29.39
C ALA A 46 22.82 6.15 -30.34
N LYS A 47 22.74 7.39 -29.86
CA LYS A 47 22.74 8.59 -30.72
C LYS A 47 23.99 8.71 -31.58
N ASP A 48 25.16 8.48 -31.00
CA ASP A 48 26.44 8.63 -31.68
C ASP A 48 26.66 7.51 -32.71
N ALA A 49 26.32 6.27 -32.36
CA ALA A 49 26.38 5.13 -33.27
C ALA A 49 25.44 5.28 -34.47
N VAL A 50 24.25 5.86 -34.26
CA VAL A 50 23.25 6.07 -35.31
C VAL A 50 23.59 7.27 -36.19
N ALA A 51 24.23 8.30 -35.63
CA ALA A 51 24.75 9.44 -36.40
C ALA A 51 25.83 9.00 -37.41
N MET A 52 26.68 8.02 -37.07
CA MET A 52 27.67 7.44 -38.00
C MET A 52 27.01 6.75 -39.21
N LEU A 53 25.76 6.27 -39.06
CA LEU A 53 24.98 5.69 -40.14
C LEU A 53 24.26 6.75 -41.00
N GLY A 54 24.35 8.03 -40.65
CA GLY A 54 23.65 9.11 -41.34
C GLY A 54 22.14 9.16 -41.04
N VAL A 55 21.71 8.57 -39.92
CA VAL A 55 20.31 8.51 -39.49
C VAL A 55 20.13 9.33 -38.20
N GLN A 56 18.94 9.90 -38.00
CA GLN A 56 18.58 10.58 -36.75
C GLN A 56 17.52 9.79 -35.99
N LEU A 57 17.82 9.47 -34.73
CA LEU A 57 16.87 8.87 -33.79
C LEU A 57 15.94 9.96 -33.24
N ILE A 58 14.65 9.88 -33.56
CA ILE A 58 13.62 10.84 -33.11
C ILE A 58 13.05 10.42 -31.75
N GLY A 59 12.97 9.13 -31.48
CA GLY A 59 12.48 8.59 -30.22
C GLY A 59 12.74 7.09 -30.09
N CYS A 60 12.81 6.62 -28.85
CA CYS A 60 12.93 5.21 -28.49
C CYS A 60 11.95 4.92 -27.35
N GLY A 61 11.38 3.72 -27.32
CA GLY A 61 10.44 3.31 -26.29
C GLY A 61 10.47 1.80 -26.11
N VAL A 62 10.43 1.34 -24.86
CA VAL A 62 10.30 -0.09 -24.54
C VAL A 62 8.81 -0.46 -24.53
N LYS A 63 8.39 -1.35 -25.44
CA LYS A 63 7.00 -1.84 -25.49
C LYS A 63 6.69 -2.81 -24.37
N ASP A 64 7.29 -4.00 -24.40
CA ASP A 64 6.98 -5.10 -23.48
C ASP A 64 8.26 -5.77 -22.99
N ILE A 65 8.32 -6.06 -21.69
CA ILE A 65 9.35 -6.90 -21.09
C ILE A 65 8.73 -8.28 -20.91
N ILE A 66 9.08 -9.21 -21.80
CA ILE A 66 8.56 -10.57 -21.74
C ILE A 66 9.49 -11.41 -20.88
N LEU A 67 9.01 -11.76 -19.70
CA LEU A 67 9.72 -12.67 -18.80
C LEU A 67 9.42 -14.13 -19.17
N PRO A 68 10.44 -15.01 -19.15
CA PRO A 68 10.24 -16.46 -19.15
C PRO A 68 9.30 -16.88 -18.01
N GLY A 69 8.53 -17.95 -18.23
CA GLY A 69 7.47 -18.39 -17.31
C GLY A 69 7.95 -18.61 -15.88
N ASP A 70 9.06 -19.33 -15.71
CA ASP A 70 9.61 -19.70 -14.39
C ASP A 70 9.97 -18.47 -13.54
N ILE A 71 10.60 -17.46 -14.17
CA ILE A 71 10.99 -16.23 -13.48
C ILE A 71 9.75 -15.45 -13.04
N ARG A 72 8.75 -15.34 -13.92
CA ARG A 72 7.49 -14.64 -13.61
C ARG A 72 6.79 -15.26 -12.41
N GLU A 73 6.79 -16.58 -12.30
CA GLU A 73 6.14 -17.29 -11.20
C GLU A 73 6.84 -17.01 -9.86
N ILE A 74 8.16 -17.18 -9.80
CA ILE A 74 8.96 -16.90 -8.60
C ILE A 74 8.78 -15.45 -8.15
N MET A 75 8.77 -14.52 -9.09
CA MET A 75 8.60 -13.11 -8.80
C MET A 75 7.24 -12.76 -8.21
N ASN A 76 6.17 -13.32 -8.78
CA ASN A 76 4.84 -13.13 -8.21
C ASN A 76 4.77 -13.68 -6.78
N GLN A 77 5.43 -14.82 -6.50
CA GLN A 77 5.48 -15.37 -5.15
C GLN A 77 6.22 -14.45 -4.18
N VAL A 78 7.39 -13.93 -4.55
CA VAL A 78 8.18 -13.00 -3.72
C VAL A 78 7.40 -11.71 -3.47
N LEU A 79 6.85 -11.09 -4.53
CA LEU A 79 6.09 -9.85 -4.43
C LEU A 79 4.88 -10.01 -3.50
N VAL A 80 4.14 -11.12 -3.63
CA VAL A 80 2.99 -11.42 -2.76
C VAL A 80 3.45 -11.63 -1.31
N ALA A 81 4.56 -12.33 -1.09
CA ALA A 81 5.11 -12.55 0.24
C ALA A 81 5.52 -11.24 0.92
N GLU A 82 6.21 -10.34 0.20
CA GLU A 82 6.60 -9.03 0.70
C GLU A 82 5.40 -8.15 1.05
N LYS A 83 4.42 -8.04 0.14
CA LYS A 83 3.21 -7.24 0.40
C LYS A 83 2.43 -7.79 1.58
N ARG A 84 2.34 -9.12 1.72
CA ARG A 84 1.71 -9.77 2.87
C ARG A 84 2.48 -9.50 4.16
N ALA A 85 3.81 -9.58 4.14
CA ALA A 85 4.64 -9.27 5.30
C ALA A 85 4.47 -7.80 5.73
N GLN A 86 4.45 -6.88 4.77
CA GLN A 86 4.22 -5.45 5.00
C GLN A 86 2.84 -5.22 5.63
N ALA A 87 1.79 -5.83 5.08
CA ALA A 87 0.44 -5.73 5.62
C ALA A 87 0.37 -6.25 7.07
N ASN A 88 0.94 -7.43 7.34
CA ASN A 88 0.98 -8.01 8.69
C ASN A 88 1.70 -7.11 9.69
N LEU A 89 2.77 -6.43 9.28
CA LEU A 89 3.52 -5.51 10.14
C LEU A 89 2.65 -4.30 10.52
N ILE A 90 1.91 -3.75 9.56
CA ILE A 90 0.98 -2.63 9.79
C ILE A 90 -0.12 -3.07 10.75
N THR A 91 -0.80 -4.19 10.48
CA THR A 91 -1.87 -4.72 11.34
C THR A 91 -1.37 -4.95 12.77
N ARG A 92 -0.20 -5.58 12.96
CA ARG A 92 0.36 -5.80 14.31
C ARG A 92 0.68 -4.49 15.03
N ARG A 93 1.16 -3.46 14.31
CA ARG A 93 1.40 -2.13 14.88
C ARG A 93 0.10 -1.48 15.32
N GLU A 94 -0.94 -1.55 14.50
CA GLU A 94 -2.27 -1.01 14.80
C GLU A 94 -2.90 -1.73 16.00
N GLU A 95 -2.82 -3.06 16.05
CA GLU A 95 -3.29 -3.85 17.20
C GLU A 95 -2.57 -3.45 18.49
N THR A 96 -1.23 -3.34 18.45
CA THR A 96 -0.44 -2.94 19.62
C THR A 96 -0.78 -1.52 20.06
N ALA A 97 -0.97 -0.58 19.12
CA ALA A 97 -1.35 0.79 19.43
C ALA A 97 -2.75 0.84 20.07
N SER A 98 -3.70 0.07 19.53
CA SER A 98 -5.06 -0.07 20.08
C SER A 98 -5.04 -0.66 21.49
N THR A 99 -4.33 -1.77 21.71
CA THR A 99 -4.20 -2.39 23.04
C THR A 99 -3.54 -1.45 24.06
N ARG A 100 -2.50 -0.71 23.66
CA ARG A 100 -1.86 0.29 24.53
C ARG A 100 -2.82 1.43 24.88
N SER A 101 -3.60 1.91 23.91
CA SER A 101 -4.60 2.94 24.15
C SER A 101 -5.66 2.45 25.14
N LEU A 102 -6.19 1.24 24.95
CA LEU A 102 -7.15 0.62 25.86
C LEU A 102 -6.59 0.45 27.26
N LEU A 103 -5.33 -0.01 27.39
CA LEU A 103 -4.66 -0.14 28.68
C LEU A 103 -4.52 1.22 29.40
N ASN A 104 -4.15 2.27 28.66
CA ASN A 104 -4.05 3.61 29.23
C ASN A 104 -5.42 4.14 29.66
N THR A 105 -6.46 3.90 28.87
CA THR A 105 -7.84 4.23 29.25
C THR A 105 -8.26 3.48 30.53
N ALA A 106 -7.98 2.19 30.61
CA ALA A 106 -8.29 1.39 31.80
C ALA A 106 -7.59 1.92 33.07
N LYS A 107 -6.29 2.25 32.96
CA LYS A 107 -5.54 2.88 34.07
C LYS A 107 -6.13 4.23 34.50
N LEU A 108 -6.44 5.10 33.54
CA LEU A 108 -7.07 6.39 33.85
C LEU A 108 -8.45 6.25 34.51
N MET A 109 -9.20 5.19 34.18
CA MET A 109 -10.49 4.88 34.81
C MET A 109 -10.32 4.32 36.22
N GLU A 110 -9.28 3.51 36.48
CA GLU A 110 -8.95 3.00 37.82
C GLU A 110 -8.48 4.13 38.74
N ASP A 111 -7.62 5.01 38.25
CA ASP A 111 -7.03 6.10 39.03
C ASP A 111 -8.03 7.26 39.31
N ASN A 112 -9.13 7.36 38.54
CA ASN A 112 -10.09 8.45 38.65
C ASN A 112 -11.55 7.96 38.73
N ALA A 113 -12.04 7.82 39.96
CA ALA A 113 -13.41 7.39 40.25
C ALA A 113 -14.50 8.31 39.65
N MET A 114 -14.23 9.62 39.51
CA MET A 114 -15.17 10.55 38.87
C MET A 114 -15.27 10.32 37.36
N LEU A 115 -14.15 10.02 36.70
CA LEU A 115 -14.12 9.69 35.27
C LEU A 115 -14.86 8.38 34.97
N TYR A 116 -14.70 7.37 35.82
CA TYR A 116 -15.44 6.12 35.72
C TYR A 116 -16.96 6.37 35.81
N LYS A 117 -17.41 7.13 36.80
CA LYS A 117 -18.84 7.44 37.01
C LYS A 117 -19.41 8.29 35.87
N LEU A 118 -18.64 9.23 35.31
CA LEU A 118 -19.02 9.97 34.10
C LEU A 118 -19.21 9.04 32.89
N LYS A 119 -18.31 8.07 32.69
CA LYS A 119 -18.47 7.10 31.59
C LYS A 119 -19.63 6.16 31.77
N GLU A 120 -19.90 5.72 33.00
CA GLU A 120 -21.07 4.91 33.32
C GLU A 120 -22.36 5.67 32.96
N MET A 121 -22.46 6.95 33.32
CA MET A 121 -23.61 7.79 32.96
C MET A 121 -23.75 7.99 31.44
N GLU A 122 -22.65 8.15 30.70
CA GLU A 122 -22.68 8.22 29.22
C GLU A 122 -23.19 6.90 28.60
N TYR A 123 -22.82 5.74 29.16
CA TYR A 123 -23.35 4.45 28.72
C TYR A 123 -24.85 4.34 29.00
N VAL A 124 -25.31 4.79 30.17
CA VAL A 124 -26.73 4.84 30.51
C VAL A 124 -27.49 5.75 29.54
N GLU A 125 -26.95 6.92 29.18
CA GLU A 125 -27.53 7.83 28.20
C GLU A 125 -27.67 7.15 26.82
N LYS A 126 -26.61 6.50 26.32
CA LYS A 126 -26.63 5.75 25.06
C LYS A 126 -27.62 4.58 25.03
N ILE A 127 -27.77 3.88 26.15
CA ILE A 127 -28.75 2.80 26.28
C ILE A 127 -30.16 3.40 26.25
N THR A 128 -30.37 4.52 26.95
CA THR A 128 -31.67 5.19 27.02
C THR A 128 -32.08 5.78 25.67
N GLU A 129 -31.16 6.32 24.88
CA GLU A 129 -31.42 6.77 23.50
C GLU A 129 -31.94 5.66 22.58
N LYS A 130 -31.49 4.41 22.78
CA LYS A 130 -31.93 3.26 21.96
C LYS A 130 -33.25 2.63 22.43
N ILE A 131 -33.70 2.94 23.65
CA ILE A 131 -34.94 2.41 24.21
C ILE A 131 -36.04 3.46 24.07
N ASN A 132 -36.76 3.40 22.94
CA ASN A 132 -37.83 4.35 22.61
C ASN A 132 -39.07 4.23 23.52
N THR A 133 -39.15 3.19 24.36
CA THR A 133 -40.24 3.00 25.35
C THR A 133 -39.79 2.03 26.43
N ILE A 134 -39.59 2.52 27.66
CA ILE A 134 -39.45 1.64 28.83
C ILE A 134 -40.87 1.34 29.32
N SER A 135 -41.43 0.19 28.93
CA SER A 135 -42.74 -0.28 29.40
C SER A 135 -42.60 -0.87 30.82
N LEU A 136 -42.78 -0.04 31.84
CA LEU A 136 -42.85 -0.48 33.24
C LEU A 136 -44.27 -0.96 33.57
N SER A 137 -44.49 -2.27 33.48
CA SER A 137 -45.76 -2.90 33.85
C SER A 137 -45.72 -3.33 35.32
N GLY A 138 -46.20 -2.48 36.23
CA GLY A 138 -46.30 -2.82 37.65
C GLY A 138 -47.19 -1.86 38.44
N ASN A 139 -48.36 -2.34 38.88
CA ASN A 139 -49.32 -1.55 39.66
C ASN A 139 -48.73 -1.12 41.03
N GLY A 140 -48.58 0.18 41.25
CA GLY A 140 -48.66 0.82 42.57
C GLY A 140 -47.39 1.01 43.40
N GLN A 141 -46.30 0.25 43.19
CA GLN A 141 -45.07 0.36 44.01
C GLN A 141 -43.89 1.10 43.34
N ILE A 142 -44.15 1.77 42.21
CA ILE A 142 -43.12 2.33 41.33
C ILE A 142 -42.29 3.44 42.00
N MET A 143 -42.92 4.31 42.79
CA MET A 143 -42.22 5.42 43.45
C MET A 143 -41.22 4.96 44.52
N GLU A 144 -41.46 3.80 45.12
CA GLU A 144 -40.63 3.26 46.20
C GLU A 144 -39.43 2.48 45.63
N GLN A 145 -39.64 1.76 44.52
CA GLN A 145 -38.56 1.08 43.79
C GLN A 145 -37.65 2.06 43.04
N LEU A 146 -38.18 3.16 42.47
CA LEU A 146 -37.33 4.19 41.85
C LEU A 146 -36.44 4.88 42.90
N LYS A 147 -36.98 5.17 44.10
CA LYS A 147 -36.17 5.73 45.19
C LYS A 147 -35.07 4.76 45.63
N GLN A 148 -35.29 3.45 45.60
CA GLN A 148 -34.24 2.47 45.94
C GLN A 148 -33.15 2.32 44.87
N LEU A 149 -33.48 2.53 43.59
CA LEU A 149 -32.52 2.45 42.47
C LEU A 149 -31.62 3.69 42.36
N PHE A 150 -32.10 4.86 42.82
CA PHE A 150 -31.32 6.11 42.80
C PHE A 150 -30.66 6.45 44.15
N VAL A 151 -30.93 5.71 45.24
CA VAL A 151 -30.40 5.98 46.59
C VAL A 151 -29.49 4.85 47.10
N LYS A 152 -28.59 4.34 46.26
CA LYS A 152 -27.44 3.57 46.75
C LYS A 152 -26.15 4.01 46.07
#